data_AF-A0A3B1CIA8-F1
#
_entry.id   AF-A0A3B1CIA8-F1
#
_cell.length_a   1.000
_cell.length_b   1.000
_cell.length_c   1.000
_cell.angle_alpha   90.00
_cell.angle_beta   90.00
_cell.angle_gamma   90.00
#
_symmetry.space_group_name_H-M   'P 1'
#
loop_
_entity.id
_entity.type
_entity.pdbx_description
1 polymer ?
#
loop_
_entity_poly.entity_id
_entity_poly.type
_entity_poly.pdbx_seq_one_letter_code
_entity_poly.pdbx_strand_id
1 'polypeptide(L)'
;MLFHIFSFFLIIVSISANLGRAETRDWGQMAERFLLPLTYPDFDPEDFGDLQDPQDLDIIIRFSPKVYAAPGSGHPIDFYKDYLPRCVVRNSLKNNEIIIDNPSREDVKRMERTNGVYLDYTGPTRLSGSPVAYARVYRENVSIGKKIIPFVFIKYSFIFPASGLPKKLAWYKSLAGAIAGDPDRWHELDIHGAVTIALAQKEERLTPIALILAQHNHFRVYLFGRDAPLPKDGHASIGFADRSNEPYPAPEGDRPAEHATVGDPTDFSYVITGRGFALTSGRDVVYGPDSGGEEVEYEIKRLPSKDPLYVAWIPLGEKLKLFGFIDSFYRDGPPGIDLFTWPELSDYGRIMKFWFVDDGDERAARLFDEHFGDFFNVNFEPIYQYNSKRFIEETLKLHPEFK
;
A
#
# COMPACT_ATOMS: atom_id res chain seq x y z
N MET A 1 28.27 -18.75 -20.50
CA MET A 1 26.79 -18.83 -20.46
C MET A 1 26.29 -19.83 -19.42
N LEU A 2 26.65 -21.12 -19.48
CA LEU A 2 26.29 -22.12 -18.45
C LEU A 2 26.76 -21.77 -17.03
N PHE A 3 27.96 -21.18 -16.88
CA PHE A 3 28.47 -20.76 -15.57
C PHE A 3 27.65 -19.63 -14.94
N HIS A 4 27.09 -18.71 -15.73
CA HIS A 4 26.22 -17.64 -15.24
C HIS A 4 24.83 -18.14 -14.87
N ILE A 5 24.31 -19.16 -15.57
CA ILE A 5 23.04 -19.82 -15.23
C ILE A 5 23.17 -20.59 -13.90
N PHE A 6 24.32 -21.24 -13.65
CA PHE A 6 24.57 -21.98 -12.42
C PHE A 6 24.77 -21.06 -11.20
N SER A 7 25.48 -19.93 -11.36
CA SER A 7 25.59 -18.89 -10.31
C SER A 7 24.24 -18.21 -10.03
N PHE A 8 23.40 -18.02 -11.05
CA PHE A 8 22.05 -17.48 -10.89
C PHE A 8 21.12 -18.43 -10.11
N PHE A 9 21.22 -19.74 -10.38
CA PHE A 9 20.48 -20.76 -9.63
C PHE A 9 20.92 -20.85 -8.16
N LEU A 10 22.22 -20.71 -7.89
CA LEU A 10 22.76 -20.66 -6.52
C LEU A 10 22.33 -19.39 -5.76
N ILE A 11 22.22 -18.25 -6.43
CA ILE A 11 21.72 -16.99 -5.82
C ILE A 11 20.22 -17.11 -5.51
N ILE A 12 19.42 -17.65 -6.43
CA ILE A 12 17.99 -17.91 -6.20
C ILE A 12 17.82 -18.91 -5.04
N VAL A 13 18.59 -20.00 -5.01
CA VAL A 13 18.55 -20.99 -3.92
C VAL A 13 19.04 -20.41 -2.59
N SER A 14 20.03 -19.52 -2.57
CA SER A 14 20.49 -18.84 -1.34
C SER A 14 19.50 -17.78 -0.84
N ILE A 15 18.83 -17.05 -1.75
CA ILE A 15 17.74 -16.12 -1.40
C ILE A 15 16.55 -16.91 -0.86
N SER A 16 16.13 -17.99 -1.53
CA SER A 16 15.10 -18.90 -1.05
C SER A 16 15.47 -19.64 0.24
N ALA A 17 16.75 -19.95 0.47
CA ALA A 17 17.23 -20.60 1.70
C ALA A 17 17.33 -19.64 2.89
N ASN A 18 17.52 -18.34 2.67
CA ASN A 18 17.41 -17.33 3.73
C ASN A 18 15.96 -16.94 3.99
N LEU A 19 15.13 -16.86 2.94
CA LEU A 19 13.69 -16.58 3.05
C LEU A 19 12.90 -17.76 3.66
N GLY A 20 13.30 -19.00 3.39
CA GLY A 20 12.69 -20.21 3.95
C GLY A 20 13.22 -20.63 5.33
N ARG A 21 14.23 -19.93 5.89
CA ARG A 21 14.80 -20.19 7.22
C ARG A 21 14.28 -19.27 8.32
N ALA A 22 13.48 -18.26 7.99
CA ALA A 22 12.61 -17.65 8.98
C ALA A 22 11.53 -18.69 9.32
N GLU A 23 11.84 -19.59 10.27
CA GLU A 23 10.87 -20.55 10.78
C GLU A 23 9.55 -19.81 11.07
N THR A 24 8.44 -20.38 10.61
CA THR A 24 7.06 -19.96 10.92
C THR A 24 6.77 -19.80 12.43
N ARG A 25 7.72 -20.18 13.29
CA ARG A 25 7.69 -20.04 14.75
C ARG A 25 7.86 -18.61 15.28
N ASP A 26 8.47 -17.68 14.55
CA ASP A 26 8.67 -16.31 15.06
C ASP A 26 7.63 -15.29 14.56
N TRP A 27 6.85 -15.64 13.52
CA TRP A 27 5.81 -14.77 13.00
C TRP A 27 4.73 -14.43 14.03
N GLY A 28 4.33 -15.38 14.88
CA GLY A 28 3.37 -15.12 15.95
C GLY A 28 3.88 -14.07 16.95
N GLN A 29 5.13 -14.19 17.40
CA GLN A 29 5.73 -13.24 18.36
C GLN A 29 6.10 -11.90 17.72
N MET A 30 6.52 -11.91 16.45
CA MET A 30 6.85 -10.70 15.68
C MET A 30 5.59 -9.95 15.26
N ALA A 31 4.56 -10.63 14.77
CA ALA A 31 3.26 -10.05 14.50
C ALA A 31 2.60 -9.58 15.80
N GLU A 32 2.78 -10.28 16.92
CA GLU A 32 2.39 -9.74 18.23
C GLU A 32 3.14 -8.43 18.51
N ARG A 33 4.47 -8.34 18.39
CA ARG A 33 5.19 -7.08 18.62
C ARG A 33 4.82 -5.95 17.66
N PHE A 34 4.53 -6.27 16.40
CA PHE A 34 4.26 -5.28 15.35
C PHE A 34 2.78 -4.87 15.32
N LEU A 35 1.85 -5.82 15.51
CA LEU A 35 0.41 -5.63 15.42
C LEU A 35 -0.25 -5.36 16.78
N LEU A 36 0.26 -5.88 17.91
CA LEU A 36 -0.31 -5.58 19.24
C LEU A 36 -0.36 -4.06 19.51
N PRO A 37 0.68 -3.26 19.22
CA PRO A 37 0.62 -1.83 19.44
C PRO A 37 -0.37 -1.12 18.50
N LEU A 38 -0.61 -1.68 17.30
CA LEU A 38 -1.53 -1.14 16.31
C LEU A 38 -3.01 -1.47 16.61
N THR A 39 -3.29 -2.22 17.67
CA THR A 39 -4.60 -2.87 17.83
C THR A 39 -5.24 -2.62 19.19
N TYR A 40 -6.57 -2.64 19.15
CA TYR A 40 -7.46 -2.50 20.28
C TYR A 40 -7.23 -3.65 21.28
N PRO A 41 -6.86 -3.37 22.55
CA PRO A 41 -6.70 -4.40 23.58
C PRO A 41 -8.04 -5.10 23.91
N ASP A 42 -9.16 -4.44 23.63
CA ASP A 42 -10.52 -4.93 23.83
C ASP A 42 -11.09 -5.50 22.51
N PHE A 43 -10.54 -6.61 22.03
CA PHE A 43 -11.14 -7.30 20.88
C PHE A 43 -12.45 -7.98 21.30
N ASP A 44 -13.52 -7.65 20.58
CA ASP A 44 -14.81 -8.32 20.65
C ASP A 44 -15.19 -8.75 19.22
N PRO A 45 -15.46 -10.05 18.99
CA PRO A 45 -15.87 -10.56 17.68
C PRO A 45 -17.18 -10.00 17.16
N GLU A 46 -17.99 -9.34 18.00
CA GLU A 46 -19.24 -8.70 17.59
C GLU A 46 -19.09 -7.17 17.45
N ASP A 47 -17.94 -6.60 17.83
CA ASP A 47 -17.68 -5.16 17.77
C ASP A 47 -16.98 -4.76 16.46
N PHE A 48 -17.78 -4.28 15.52
CA PHE A 48 -17.29 -3.66 14.29
C PHE A 48 -16.82 -2.21 14.49
N GLY A 49 -17.01 -1.64 15.68
CA GLY A 49 -16.76 -0.24 15.97
C GLY A 49 -17.78 0.70 15.33
N ASP A 50 -17.51 1.99 15.42
CA ASP A 50 -18.42 3.01 14.91
C ASP A 50 -18.28 3.24 13.41
N LEU A 51 -19.40 3.48 12.74
CA LEU A 51 -19.40 4.09 11.42
C LEU A 51 -18.92 5.55 11.51
N GLN A 52 -18.19 6.02 10.52
CA GLN A 52 -17.71 7.40 10.45
C GLN A 52 -18.86 8.42 10.48
N ASP A 53 -18.55 9.63 10.98
CA ASP A 53 -19.50 10.73 11.11
C ASP A 53 -20.23 10.96 9.77
N PRO A 54 -21.57 11.06 9.71
CA PRO A 54 -22.28 11.41 8.50
C PRO A 54 -21.77 12.69 7.82
N GLN A 55 -21.24 13.66 8.57
CA GLN A 55 -20.62 14.88 8.04
C GLN A 55 -19.34 14.59 7.25
N ASP A 56 -18.67 13.47 7.51
CA ASP A 56 -17.49 13.04 6.75
C ASP A 56 -17.83 12.71 5.30
N LEU A 57 -19.08 12.38 5.00
CA LEU A 57 -19.47 12.01 3.64
C LEU A 57 -19.32 13.18 2.65
N ASP A 58 -19.64 14.41 3.07
CA ASP A 58 -19.51 15.59 2.21
C ASP A 58 -18.06 15.83 1.81
N ILE A 59 -17.14 15.80 2.78
CA ILE A 59 -15.71 15.98 2.51
C ILE A 59 -15.11 14.82 1.72
N ILE A 60 -15.55 13.57 1.97
CA ILE A 60 -15.13 12.41 1.19
C ILE A 60 -15.57 12.53 -0.27
N ILE A 61 -16.78 12.98 -0.55
CA ILE A 61 -17.26 13.15 -1.93
C ILE A 61 -16.57 14.33 -2.60
N ARG A 62 -16.45 15.46 -1.89
CA ARG A 62 -15.87 16.70 -2.42
C ARG A 62 -14.42 16.54 -2.85
N PHE A 63 -13.65 15.74 -2.13
CA PHE A 63 -12.22 15.54 -2.39
C PHE A 63 -11.93 14.15 -2.98
N SER A 64 -12.92 13.43 -3.52
CA SER A 64 -12.67 12.12 -4.12
C SER A 64 -11.67 12.22 -5.27
N PRO A 65 -10.67 11.32 -5.39
CA PRO A 65 -9.76 11.35 -6.52
C PRO A 65 -10.45 10.93 -7.83
N LYS A 66 -9.98 11.46 -8.95
CA LYS A 66 -10.18 10.85 -10.27
C LYS A 66 -9.12 9.78 -10.44
N VAL A 67 -9.55 8.58 -10.81
CA VAL A 67 -8.69 7.40 -10.87
C VAL A 67 -8.60 6.91 -12.30
N TYR A 68 -7.38 6.63 -12.77
CA TYR A 68 -7.10 6.12 -14.09
C TYR A 68 -6.41 4.75 -13.99
N ALA A 69 -6.95 3.76 -14.70
CA ALA A 69 -6.32 2.47 -14.91
C ALA A 69 -5.54 2.45 -16.23
N ALA A 70 -4.55 1.58 -16.35
CA ALA A 70 -3.86 1.40 -17.62
C ALA A 70 -4.80 0.70 -18.63
N PRO A 71 -4.64 0.94 -19.95
CA PRO A 71 -5.46 0.29 -20.97
C PRO A 71 -5.50 -1.23 -20.83
N GLY A 72 -6.69 -1.79 -20.60
CA GLY A 72 -6.89 -3.23 -20.44
C GLY A 72 -6.32 -3.85 -19.17
N SER A 73 -5.91 -3.05 -18.17
CA SER A 73 -5.53 -3.55 -16.84
C SER A 73 -6.74 -3.96 -16.01
N GLY A 74 -6.50 -4.54 -14.84
CA GLY A 74 -7.55 -4.79 -13.85
C GLY A 74 -8.11 -3.48 -13.27
N HIS A 75 -9.35 -3.54 -12.78
CA HIS A 75 -9.98 -2.45 -12.04
C HIS A 75 -10.13 -2.83 -10.56
N PRO A 76 -10.29 -1.83 -9.68
CA PRO A 76 -10.72 -2.08 -8.31
C PRO A 76 -12.04 -2.87 -8.26
N ILE A 77 -12.25 -3.59 -7.17
CA ILE A 77 -13.43 -4.43 -6.92
C ILE A 77 -14.02 -4.12 -5.54
N ASP A 78 -15.25 -4.56 -5.32
CA ASP A 78 -15.84 -4.61 -3.98
C ASP A 78 -15.36 -5.87 -3.25
N PHE A 79 -14.56 -5.73 -2.20
CA PHE A 79 -14.06 -6.86 -1.42
C PHE A 79 -15.20 -7.74 -0.89
N TYR A 80 -16.27 -7.16 -0.37
CA TYR A 80 -17.34 -7.93 0.27
C TYR A 80 -18.31 -8.55 -0.72
N LYS A 81 -18.54 -7.91 -1.86
CA LYS A 81 -19.49 -8.39 -2.89
C LYS A 81 -18.81 -9.27 -3.94
N ASP A 82 -17.60 -8.91 -4.35
CA ASP A 82 -16.93 -9.51 -5.50
C ASP A 82 -15.81 -10.48 -5.07
N TYR A 83 -15.07 -10.20 -3.99
CA TYR A 83 -13.93 -11.03 -3.59
C TYR A 83 -14.31 -12.11 -2.56
N LEU A 84 -14.75 -11.69 -1.38
CA LEU A 84 -14.99 -12.54 -0.21
C LEU A 84 -15.91 -13.74 -0.50
N PRO A 85 -17.00 -13.62 -1.30
CA PRO A 85 -17.88 -14.75 -1.56
C PRO A 85 -17.25 -15.87 -2.42
N ARG A 86 -16.05 -15.62 -2.95
CA ARG A 86 -15.27 -16.57 -3.74
C ARG A 86 -14.09 -17.12 -2.95
N CYS A 87 -14.02 -16.83 -1.66
CA CYS A 87 -12.99 -17.34 -0.77
C CYS A 87 -13.48 -18.55 0.02
N VAL A 88 -12.52 -19.30 0.54
CA VAL A 88 -12.69 -20.23 1.66
C VAL A 88 -11.75 -19.82 2.79
N VAL A 89 -12.04 -20.23 4.01
CA VAL A 89 -11.15 -20.03 5.15
C VAL A 89 -10.40 -21.32 5.42
N ARG A 90 -9.07 -21.26 5.46
CA ARG A 90 -8.21 -22.44 5.68
C ARG A 90 -7.44 -22.37 6.99
N ASN A 91 -7.14 -23.54 7.54
CA ASN A 91 -6.24 -23.70 8.67
C ASN A 91 -4.89 -24.30 8.24
N SER A 92 -3.86 -23.47 8.16
CA SER A 92 -2.50 -23.90 7.83
C SER A 92 -1.90 -24.87 8.86
N LEU A 93 -2.32 -24.81 10.13
CA LEU A 93 -1.86 -25.71 11.19
C LEU A 93 -2.53 -27.10 11.11
N LYS A 94 -3.57 -27.25 10.30
CA LYS A 94 -4.31 -28.51 10.08
C LYS A 94 -4.29 -28.92 8.61
N ASN A 95 -3.10 -28.96 8.01
CA ASN A 95 -2.90 -29.42 6.63
C ASN A 95 -3.80 -28.69 5.60
N ASN A 96 -3.99 -27.38 5.78
CA ASN A 96 -4.83 -26.52 4.93
C ASN A 96 -6.31 -26.95 4.83
N GLU A 97 -6.84 -27.57 5.88
CA GLU A 97 -8.26 -27.90 6.03
C GLU A 97 -9.13 -26.65 5.82
N ILE A 98 -10.21 -26.80 5.04
CA ILE A 98 -11.24 -25.77 4.88
C ILE A 98 -12.11 -25.76 6.14
N ILE A 99 -12.17 -24.62 6.83
CA ILE A 99 -12.99 -24.42 8.03
C ILE A 99 -14.36 -23.85 7.66
N ILE A 100 -14.37 -22.88 6.74
CA ILE A 100 -15.58 -22.18 6.27
C ILE A 100 -15.50 -22.05 4.75
N ASP A 101 -16.58 -22.41 4.07
CA ASP A 101 -16.77 -22.16 2.65
C ASP A 101 -17.63 -20.89 2.47
N ASN A 102 -17.28 -20.03 1.52
CA ASN A 102 -17.97 -18.77 1.24
C ASN A 102 -18.21 -17.91 2.50
N PRO A 103 -17.13 -17.45 3.17
CA PRO A 103 -17.23 -16.78 4.47
C PRO A 103 -18.01 -15.47 4.39
N SER A 104 -18.77 -15.18 5.44
CA SER A 104 -19.39 -13.86 5.63
C SER A 104 -18.38 -12.86 6.21
N ARG A 105 -18.74 -11.58 6.19
CA ARG A 105 -17.96 -10.52 6.86
C ARG A 105 -17.83 -10.78 8.37
N GLU A 106 -18.87 -11.31 8.99
CA GLU A 106 -18.89 -11.70 10.41
C GLU A 106 -18.02 -12.93 10.68
N ASP A 107 -17.91 -13.87 9.73
CA ASP A 107 -16.95 -14.97 9.83
C ASP A 107 -15.51 -14.44 9.88
N VAL A 108 -15.15 -13.54 8.94
CA VAL A 108 -13.81 -12.92 8.94
C VAL A 108 -13.56 -12.20 10.26
N LYS A 109 -14.53 -11.41 10.75
CA LYS A 109 -14.42 -10.70 12.04
C LYS A 109 -14.13 -11.63 13.21
N ARG A 110 -14.86 -12.75 13.33
CA ARG A 110 -14.64 -13.76 14.38
C ARG A 110 -13.25 -14.38 14.33
N MET A 111 -12.68 -14.50 13.14
CA MET A 111 -11.41 -15.18 12.92
C MET A 111 -10.23 -14.22 12.78
N GLU A 112 -10.46 -12.90 12.80
CA GLU A 112 -9.49 -11.90 12.36
C GLU A 112 -8.16 -11.92 13.13
N ARG A 113 -8.13 -12.52 14.34
CA ARG A 113 -6.92 -12.70 15.16
C ARG A 113 -6.53 -14.17 15.39
N THR A 114 -7.08 -15.10 14.61
CA THR A 114 -6.84 -16.54 14.81
C THR A 114 -5.55 -16.97 14.13
N ASN A 115 -4.57 -17.39 14.93
CA ASN A 115 -3.29 -17.87 14.40
C ASN A 115 -3.48 -19.07 13.46
N GLY A 116 -2.77 -19.05 12.33
CA GLY A 116 -2.76 -20.12 11.34
C GLY A 116 -3.96 -20.14 10.41
N VAL A 117 -4.90 -19.20 10.54
CA VAL A 117 -6.07 -19.07 9.65
C VAL A 117 -5.79 -18.02 8.58
N TYR A 118 -6.33 -18.22 7.37
CA TYR A 118 -6.27 -17.27 6.25
C TYR A 118 -7.45 -17.43 5.30
N LEU A 119 -7.73 -16.39 4.51
CA LEU A 119 -8.62 -16.48 3.35
C LEU A 119 -7.87 -17.02 2.14
N ASP A 120 -8.47 -17.97 1.43
CA ASP A 120 -7.96 -18.56 0.21
C ASP A 120 -8.97 -18.31 -0.92
N TYR A 121 -8.58 -17.58 -1.96
CA TYR A 121 -9.47 -17.30 -3.07
C TYR A 121 -9.58 -18.51 -4.00
N THR A 122 -10.81 -18.88 -4.29
CA THR A 122 -11.16 -20.01 -5.16
C THR A 122 -11.88 -19.56 -6.44
N GLY A 123 -11.92 -18.25 -6.68
CA GLY A 123 -12.60 -17.66 -7.82
C GLY A 123 -11.77 -17.67 -9.12
N PRO A 124 -12.31 -17.06 -10.19
CA PRO A 124 -11.63 -16.98 -11.47
C PRO A 124 -10.38 -16.09 -11.40
N THR A 125 -9.35 -16.41 -12.20
CA THR A 125 -8.10 -15.63 -12.29
C THR A 125 -8.30 -14.16 -12.65
N ARG A 126 -9.37 -13.85 -13.39
CA ARG A 126 -9.79 -12.49 -13.69
C ARG A 126 -11.14 -12.25 -13.06
N LEU A 127 -11.17 -11.39 -12.05
CA LEU A 127 -12.39 -10.96 -11.40
C LEU A 127 -12.75 -9.57 -11.94
N SER A 128 -13.91 -9.45 -12.57
CA SER A 128 -14.55 -8.17 -12.86
C SER A 128 -15.57 -7.88 -11.76
N GLY A 129 -15.49 -6.70 -11.16
CA GLY A 129 -16.37 -6.27 -10.07
C GLY A 129 -16.96 -4.89 -10.31
N SER A 130 -17.74 -4.42 -9.35
CA SER A 130 -18.11 -3.00 -9.27
C SER A 130 -16.97 -2.26 -8.58
N PRO A 131 -16.27 -1.31 -9.23
CA PRO A 131 -15.18 -0.60 -8.57
C PRO A 131 -15.67 0.14 -7.32
N VAL A 132 -14.97 -0.08 -6.21
CA VAL A 132 -15.26 0.55 -4.92
C VAL A 132 -13.99 1.17 -4.37
N ALA A 133 -14.13 2.37 -3.81
CA ALA A 133 -13.16 2.96 -2.90
C ALA A 133 -13.71 2.90 -1.46
N TYR A 134 -12.97 2.25 -0.57
CA TYR A 134 -13.28 2.28 0.86
C TYR A 134 -12.66 3.53 1.47
N ALA A 135 -13.50 4.49 1.85
CA ALA A 135 -13.07 5.80 2.30
C ALA A 135 -13.11 5.94 3.82
N ARG A 136 -12.08 6.58 4.38
CA ARG A 136 -12.01 6.91 5.81
C ARG A 136 -11.40 8.28 6.09
N VAL A 137 -12.03 9.01 7.02
CA VAL A 137 -11.52 10.28 7.54
C VAL A 137 -10.81 10.07 8.87
N TYR A 138 -9.61 10.64 8.96
CA TYR A 138 -8.81 10.75 10.17
C TYR A 138 -8.57 12.23 10.47
N ARG A 139 -8.57 12.60 11.75
CA ARG A 139 -8.37 13.98 12.20
C ARG A 139 -7.22 14.03 13.18
N GLU A 140 -6.25 14.87 12.92
CA GLU A 140 -5.03 14.96 13.72
C GLU A 140 -4.59 16.42 13.89
N ASN A 141 -3.80 16.68 14.93
CA ASN A 141 -3.14 17.96 15.13
C ASN A 141 -1.68 17.86 14.68
N VAL A 142 -1.34 18.52 13.57
CA VAL A 142 -0.02 18.41 12.95
C VAL A 142 0.80 19.65 13.23
N SER A 143 2.01 19.48 13.77
CA SER A 143 2.95 20.58 13.95
C SER A 143 3.56 21.02 12.61
N ILE A 144 3.34 22.28 12.22
CA ILE A 144 3.93 22.92 11.04
C ILE A 144 4.70 24.15 11.53
N GLY A 145 6.02 24.07 11.53
CA GLY A 145 6.89 25.10 12.11
C GLY A 145 6.62 25.26 13.61
N LYS A 146 6.21 26.47 14.02
CA LYS A 146 5.88 26.77 15.43
C LYS A 146 4.40 26.61 15.76
N LYS A 147 3.55 26.30 14.77
CA LYS A 147 2.09 26.16 14.96
C LYS A 147 1.69 24.70 15.00
N ILE A 148 0.58 24.45 15.67
CA ILE A 148 -0.17 23.20 15.59
C ILE A 148 -1.41 23.50 14.75
N ILE A 149 -1.56 22.78 13.66
CA ILE A 149 -2.63 22.97 12.68
C ILE A 149 -3.50 21.72 12.69
N PRO A 150 -4.82 21.83 12.83
CA PRO A 150 -5.72 20.69 12.66
C PRO A 150 -5.69 20.23 11.20
N PHE A 151 -5.53 18.94 10.98
CA PHE A 151 -5.56 18.29 9.68
C PHE A 151 -6.69 17.27 9.62
N VAL A 152 -7.25 17.15 8.42
CA VAL A 152 -8.18 16.09 8.03
C VAL A 152 -7.49 15.26 6.94
N PHE A 153 -7.32 13.97 7.18
CA PHE A 153 -6.77 13.02 6.21
C PHE A 153 -7.90 12.14 5.69
N ILE A 154 -8.11 12.14 4.38
CA ILE A 154 -9.12 11.31 3.73
C ILE A 154 -8.40 10.21 2.96
N LYS A 155 -8.44 8.97 3.47
CA LYS A 155 -7.88 7.78 2.83
C LYS A 155 -8.95 7.10 1.97
N TYR A 156 -8.61 6.82 0.72
CA TYR A 156 -9.38 6.01 -0.21
C TYR A 156 -8.56 4.76 -0.52
N SER A 157 -9.07 3.59 -0.10
CA SER A 157 -8.40 2.31 -0.34
C SER A 157 -9.06 1.61 -1.51
N PHE A 158 -8.26 1.26 -2.52
CA PHE A 158 -8.70 0.60 -3.73
C PHE A 158 -8.22 -0.85 -3.68
N ILE A 159 -9.14 -1.78 -3.89
CA ILE A 159 -8.87 -3.20 -3.75
C ILE A 159 -8.83 -3.83 -5.13
N PHE A 160 -7.73 -4.46 -5.47
CA PHE A 160 -7.59 -5.23 -6.70
C PHE A 160 -7.52 -6.73 -6.36
N PRO A 161 -8.08 -7.61 -7.19
CA PRO A 161 -8.06 -9.05 -6.92
C PRO A 161 -6.64 -9.63 -6.91
N ALA A 162 -5.70 -8.97 -7.57
CA ALA A 162 -4.30 -9.36 -7.66
C ALA A 162 -3.46 -8.18 -8.15
N SER A 163 -2.16 -8.20 -7.85
CA SER A 163 -1.16 -7.31 -8.45
C SER A 163 0.04 -8.09 -8.95
N GLY A 164 0.69 -7.55 -9.97
CA GLY A 164 1.83 -8.10 -10.65
C GLY A 164 3.16 -7.45 -10.26
N LEU A 165 4.23 -8.00 -10.82
CA LEU A 165 5.54 -7.37 -10.79
C LEU A 165 5.56 -6.07 -11.63
N PRO A 166 6.50 -5.15 -11.36
CA PRO A 166 6.65 -3.93 -12.16
C PRO A 166 6.71 -4.19 -13.66
N LYS A 167 6.15 -3.29 -14.47
CA LYS A 167 6.06 -3.48 -15.93
C LYS A 167 7.43 -3.55 -16.60
N LYS A 168 8.38 -2.73 -16.14
CA LYS A 168 9.73 -2.70 -16.68
C LYS A 168 10.70 -3.30 -15.68
N LEU A 169 11.12 -4.52 -15.99
CA LEU A 169 12.17 -5.23 -15.28
C LEU A 169 13.37 -5.45 -16.19
N ALA A 170 14.56 -5.55 -15.59
CA ALA A 170 15.70 -6.10 -16.30
C ALA A 170 15.39 -7.53 -16.77
N TRP A 171 15.87 -7.91 -17.95
CA TRP A 171 15.50 -9.17 -18.61
C TRP A 171 15.69 -10.41 -17.71
N TYR A 172 16.75 -10.44 -16.90
CA TYR A 172 17.05 -11.56 -16.01
C TYR A 172 16.06 -11.63 -14.82
N LYS A 173 15.59 -10.48 -14.33
CA LYS A 173 14.54 -10.40 -13.30
C LYS A 173 13.20 -10.85 -13.85
N SER A 174 12.87 -10.41 -15.07
CA SER A 174 11.65 -10.85 -15.77
C SER A 174 11.64 -12.37 -15.97
N LEU A 175 12.77 -12.95 -16.39
CA LEU A 175 12.91 -14.41 -16.53
C LEU A 175 12.77 -15.12 -15.18
N ALA A 176 13.45 -14.66 -14.13
CA ALA A 176 13.31 -15.26 -12.79
C ALA A 176 11.88 -15.18 -12.27
N GLY A 177 11.22 -14.03 -12.43
CA GLY A 177 9.82 -13.84 -12.06
C GLY A 177 8.92 -14.85 -12.77
N ALA A 178 9.05 -15.00 -14.10
CA ALA A 178 8.25 -15.93 -14.88
C ALA A 178 8.48 -17.41 -14.51
N ILE A 179 9.67 -17.78 -14.03
CA ILE A 179 9.95 -19.14 -13.54
C ILE A 179 9.35 -19.32 -12.14
N ALA A 180 9.38 -18.27 -11.31
CA ALA A 180 8.91 -18.30 -9.92
C ALA A 180 7.39 -18.23 -9.77
N GLY A 181 6.68 -17.61 -10.73
CA GLY A 181 5.23 -17.48 -10.73
C GLY A 181 4.70 -16.68 -11.91
N ASP A 182 3.41 -16.35 -11.88
CA ASP A 182 2.79 -15.45 -12.86
C ASP A 182 3.25 -14.01 -12.59
N PRO A 183 3.98 -13.39 -13.52
CA PRO A 183 4.44 -12.02 -13.32
C PRO A 183 3.28 -11.00 -13.27
N ASP A 184 2.13 -11.27 -13.87
CA ASP A 184 0.95 -10.37 -13.90
C ASP A 184 0.06 -10.55 -12.66
N ARG A 185 0.21 -11.68 -11.95
CA ARG A 185 -0.47 -12.02 -10.70
C ARG A 185 0.56 -12.55 -9.71
N TRP A 186 1.43 -11.65 -9.30
CA TRP A 186 2.52 -11.95 -8.37
C TRP A 186 1.98 -12.14 -6.95
N HIS A 187 1.13 -11.19 -6.52
CA HIS A 187 0.37 -11.20 -5.28
C HIS A 187 -1.11 -11.43 -5.57
N GLU A 188 -1.76 -12.19 -4.69
CA GLU A 188 -3.21 -12.17 -4.59
C GLU A 188 -3.67 -11.06 -3.64
N LEU A 189 -4.79 -10.44 -3.97
CA LEU A 189 -5.46 -9.41 -3.22
C LEU A 189 -4.53 -8.24 -2.88
N ASP A 190 -4.50 -7.28 -3.78
CA ASP A 190 -3.81 -6.03 -3.52
C ASP A 190 -4.77 -5.04 -2.88
N ILE A 191 -4.55 -4.79 -1.59
CA ILE A 191 -5.37 -3.89 -0.77
C ILE A 191 -4.53 -2.77 -0.16
N HIS A 192 -3.24 -2.69 -0.49
CA HIS A 192 -2.31 -1.71 0.08
C HIS A 192 -2.23 -0.43 -0.77
N GLY A 193 -2.64 -0.51 -2.05
CA GLY A 193 -2.86 0.66 -2.90
C GLY A 193 -3.90 1.62 -2.29
N ALA A 194 -3.43 2.73 -1.71
CA ALA A 194 -4.27 3.73 -1.08
C ALA A 194 -3.86 5.16 -1.45
N VAL A 195 -4.89 6.00 -1.59
CA VAL A 195 -4.77 7.43 -1.88
C VAL A 195 -5.24 8.20 -0.66
N THR A 196 -4.36 8.97 -0.02
CA THR A 196 -4.73 9.80 1.13
C THR A 196 -4.52 11.27 0.82
N ILE A 197 -5.57 12.06 0.98
CA ILE A 197 -5.53 13.52 0.79
C ILE A 197 -5.44 14.19 2.15
N ALA A 198 -4.37 14.95 2.37
CA ALA A 198 -4.15 15.71 3.59
C ALA A 198 -4.66 17.15 3.43
N LEU A 199 -5.67 17.51 4.22
CA LEU A 199 -6.30 18.82 4.22
C LEU A 199 -5.93 19.55 5.52
N ALA A 200 -5.29 20.72 5.42
CA ALA A 200 -5.17 21.61 6.57
C ALA A 200 -6.50 22.32 6.80
N GLN A 201 -6.96 22.31 8.04
CA GLN A 201 -8.13 23.05 8.48
C GLN A 201 -7.69 24.37 9.12
N LYS A 202 -8.20 25.47 8.57
CA LYS A 202 -8.08 26.80 9.17
C LYS A 202 -9.47 27.42 9.21
N GLU A 203 -9.95 27.69 10.43
CA GLU A 203 -11.34 28.10 10.66
C GLU A 203 -12.28 27.05 10.04
N GLU A 204 -13.19 27.46 9.16
CA GLU A 204 -14.13 26.56 8.46
C GLU A 204 -13.64 26.13 7.07
N ARG A 205 -12.42 26.49 6.67
CA ARG A 205 -11.87 26.17 5.35
C ARG A 205 -10.90 24.99 5.42
N LEU A 206 -11.16 23.99 4.57
CA LEU A 206 -10.25 22.90 4.27
C LEU A 206 -9.41 23.25 3.04
N THR A 207 -8.08 23.12 3.17
CA THR A 207 -7.13 23.40 2.08
C THR A 207 -6.29 22.15 1.83
N PRO A 208 -6.30 21.59 0.60
CA PRO A 208 -5.41 20.49 0.25
C PRO A 208 -3.94 20.92 0.36
N ILE A 209 -3.18 20.17 1.15
CA ILE A 209 -1.75 20.41 1.38
C ILE A 209 -0.92 19.35 0.66
N ALA A 210 -1.26 18.08 0.86
CA ALA A 210 -0.48 16.98 0.33
C ALA A 210 -1.36 15.81 -0.13
N LEU A 211 -0.80 15.05 -1.06
CA LEU A 211 -1.25 13.75 -1.50
C LEU A 211 -0.25 12.71 -0.98
N ILE A 212 -0.73 11.72 -0.23
CA ILE A 212 0.06 10.62 0.30
C ILE A 212 -0.40 9.36 -0.43
N LEU A 213 0.49 8.71 -1.16
CA LEU A 213 0.22 7.51 -1.93
C LEU A 213 0.93 6.34 -1.28
N ALA A 214 0.17 5.33 -0.86
CA ALA A 214 0.74 4.07 -0.39
C ALA A 214 1.14 3.25 -1.62
N GLN A 215 2.41 2.87 -1.67
CA GLN A 215 3.05 2.20 -2.80
C GLN A 215 3.78 0.94 -2.30
N HIS A 216 3.26 -0.25 -2.62
CA HIS A 216 3.73 -1.54 -2.13
C HIS A 216 3.87 -1.55 -0.59
N ASN A 217 5.10 -1.28 -0.12
CA ASN A 217 5.55 -1.36 1.25
C ASN A 217 6.09 -0.01 1.79
N HIS A 218 5.82 1.07 1.08
CA HIS A 218 6.27 2.41 1.41
C HIS A 218 5.21 3.45 1.03
N PHE A 219 5.53 4.73 1.24
CA PHE A 219 4.68 5.82 0.79
C PHE A 219 5.48 6.84 0.01
N ARG A 220 4.78 7.61 -0.83
CA ARG A 220 5.29 8.83 -1.44
C ARG A 220 4.34 9.98 -1.12
N VAL A 221 4.92 11.14 -0.82
CA VAL A 221 4.17 12.35 -0.47
C VAL A 221 4.45 13.43 -1.51
N TYR A 222 3.38 14.00 -2.05
CA TYR A 222 3.41 15.05 -3.07
C TYR A 222 2.68 16.28 -2.53
N LEU A 223 3.34 17.45 -2.51
CA LEU A 223 2.71 18.70 -2.13
C LEU A 223 1.88 19.26 -3.30
N PHE A 224 0.64 19.65 -3.01
CA PHE A 224 -0.19 20.32 -4.00
C PHE A 224 0.38 21.72 -4.32
N GLY A 225 0.48 22.04 -5.61
CA GLY A 225 1.09 23.27 -6.10
C GLY A 225 2.61 23.21 -6.29
N ARG A 226 3.27 22.09 -5.92
CA ARG A 226 4.69 21.84 -6.18
C ARG A 226 4.91 20.56 -6.98
N ASP A 227 4.43 19.44 -6.45
CA ASP A 227 4.69 18.10 -7.01
C ASP A 227 3.47 17.54 -7.75
N ALA A 228 2.27 17.93 -7.31
CA ALA A 228 1.01 17.63 -7.96
C ALA A 228 0.24 18.94 -8.20
N PRO A 229 -0.47 19.09 -9.32
CA PRO A 229 -1.30 20.27 -9.56
C PRO A 229 -2.40 20.35 -8.51
N LEU A 230 -2.71 21.56 -8.03
CA LEU A 230 -3.90 21.76 -7.22
C LEU A 230 -5.13 21.55 -8.11
N PRO A 231 -6.02 20.58 -7.80
CA PRO A 231 -7.13 20.27 -8.69
C PRO A 231 -8.14 21.42 -8.72
N LYS A 232 -8.47 21.91 -9.92
CA LYS A 232 -9.41 23.04 -10.10
C LYS A 232 -10.82 22.69 -9.66
N ASP A 233 -11.21 21.43 -9.83
CA ASP A 233 -12.51 20.85 -9.47
C ASP A 233 -12.49 20.17 -8.10
N GLY A 234 -11.35 20.18 -7.39
CA GLY A 234 -11.19 19.54 -6.08
C GLY A 234 -10.78 18.07 -6.13
N HIS A 235 -10.71 17.45 -7.31
CA HIS A 235 -10.44 16.02 -7.47
C HIS A 235 -9.00 15.77 -7.94
N ALA A 236 -8.16 15.21 -7.06
CA ALA A 236 -6.80 14.82 -7.43
C ALA A 236 -6.82 13.73 -8.51
N SER A 237 -5.96 13.83 -9.53
CA SER A 237 -5.86 12.83 -10.60
C SER A 237 -4.79 11.79 -10.27
N ILE A 238 -5.18 10.53 -10.18
CA ILE A 238 -4.36 9.39 -9.75
C ILE A 238 -4.33 8.35 -10.84
N GLY A 239 -3.16 7.92 -11.27
CA GLY A 239 -2.99 6.77 -12.16
C GLY A 239 -2.51 5.56 -11.37
N PHE A 240 -3.14 4.41 -11.60
CA PHE A 240 -2.65 3.13 -11.12
C PHE A 240 -1.66 2.53 -12.13
N ALA A 241 -0.57 1.97 -11.62
CA ALA A 241 0.42 1.31 -12.45
C ALA A 241 -0.15 0.06 -13.15
N ASP A 242 0.24 -0.13 -14.41
CA ASP A 242 -0.31 -1.16 -15.33
C ASP A 242 -0.36 -2.58 -14.77
N ARG A 243 0.61 -2.97 -13.93
CA ARG A 243 0.70 -4.33 -13.38
C ARG A 243 0.68 -4.39 -11.87
N SER A 244 1.43 -3.50 -11.22
CA SER A 244 1.55 -3.51 -9.76
C SER A 244 0.35 -2.89 -9.06
N ASN A 245 -0.56 -2.21 -9.78
CA ASN A 245 -1.67 -1.45 -9.22
C ASN A 245 -1.25 -0.41 -8.17
N GLU A 246 -0.02 0.07 -8.23
CA GLU A 246 0.45 1.09 -7.30
C GLU A 246 -0.03 2.48 -7.74
N PRO A 247 -0.54 3.32 -6.81
CA PRO A 247 -1.05 4.64 -7.14
C PRO A 247 0.09 5.65 -7.30
N TYR A 248 0.02 6.46 -8.36
CA TYR A 248 0.91 7.59 -8.65
C TYR A 248 0.08 8.83 -9.03
N PRO A 249 0.63 10.05 -8.93
CA PRO A 249 0.01 11.20 -9.61
C PRO A 249 -0.17 10.85 -11.09
N ALA A 250 -1.36 11.08 -11.63
CA ALA A 250 -1.61 10.81 -13.04
C ALA A 250 -0.69 11.70 -13.90
N PRO A 251 0.07 11.13 -14.85
CA PRO A 251 0.98 11.93 -15.66
C PRO A 251 0.22 12.89 -16.57
N GLU A 252 0.75 14.11 -16.68
CA GLU A 252 0.30 15.09 -17.66
C GLU A 252 0.96 14.79 -19.03
N GLY A 253 0.17 14.79 -20.11
CA GLY A 253 0.67 14.65 -21.48
C GLY A 253 0.39 13.30 -22.15
N ASP A 254 0.85 13.19 -23.39
CA ASP A 254 0.50 12.13 -24.35
C ASP A 254 1.27 10.82 -24.17
N ARG A 255 2.12 10.71 -23.14
CA ARG A 255 2.95 9.54 -22.88
C ARG A 255 2.79 9.05 -21.45
N PRO A 256 2.80 7.72 -21.23
CA PRO A 256 2.81 7.18 -19.88
C PRO A 256 4.10 7.55 -19.17
N ALA A 257 4.03 7.71 -17.85
CA ALA A 257 5.19 7.97 -17.01
C ALA A 257 5.78 6.67 -16.47
N GLU A 258 7.08 6.71 -16.17
CA GLU A 258 7.79 5.62 -15.52
C GLU A 258 8.25 6.03 -14.13
N HIS A 259 7.96 5.21 -13.13
CA HIS A 259 8.35 5.46 -11.75
C HIS A 259 9.23 4.34 -11.23
N ALA A 260 10.34 4.69 -10.58
CA ALA A 260 11.17 3.70 -9.90
C ALA A 260 10.37 3.08 -8.74
N THR A 261 10.43 1.76 -8.61
CA THR A 261 9.69 1.01 -7.60
C THR A 261 10.53 -0.14 -7.05
N VAL A 262 10.23 -0.56 -5.83
CA VAL A 262 10.90 -1.65 -5.11
C VAL A 262 9.87 -2.47 -4.35
N GLY A 263 10.03 -3.79 -4.36
CA GLY A 263 9.24 -4.68 -3.51
C GLY A 263 9.75 -4.70 -2.07
N ASP A 264 11.05 -4.47 -1.85
CA ASP A 264 11.66 -4.41 -0.52
C ASP A 264 11.93 -2.94 -0.12
N PRO A 265 11.36 -2.44 0.99
CA PRO A 265 11.57 -1.05 1.41
C PRO A 265 13.01 -0.75 1.85
N THR A 266 13.85 -1.76 2.08
CA THR A 266 15.30 -1.54 2.33
C THR A 266 16.02 -0.98 1.10
N ASP A 267 15.49 -1.26 -0.08
CA ASP A 267 15.99 -0.74 -1.34
C ASP A 267 15.43 0.66 -1.67
N PHE A 268 14.78 1.37 -0.72
CA PHE A 268 14.06 2.62 -1.01
C PHE A 268 14.95 3.75 -1.56
N SER A 269 16.27 3.72 -1.32
CA SER A 269 17.22 4.62 -1.97
C SER A 269 17.21 4.51 -3.50
N TYR A 270 16.86 3.35 -4.06
CA TYR A 270 16.63 3.16 -5.50
C TYR A 270 15.41 3.97 -5.98
N VAL A 271 14.33 4.03 -5.20
CA VAL A 271 13.13 4.81 -5.54
C VAL A 271 13.48 6.30 -5.61
N ILE A 272 14.35 6.78 -4.71
CA ILE A 272 14.78 8.18 -4.66
C ILE A 272 15.74 8.50 -5.81
N THR A 273 16.76 7.67 -6.04
CA THR A 273 17.88 8.03 -6.94
C THR A 273 17.78 7.42 -8.34
N GLY A 274 16.98 6.36 -8.51
CA GLY A 274 16.98 5.50 -9.69
C GLY A 274 18.30 4.74 -9.91
N ARG A 275 19.22 4.78 -8.93
CA ARG A 275 20.56 4.19 -8.99
C ARG A 275 20.72 3.11 -7.93
N GLY A 276 21.78 2.32 -8.09
CA GLY A 276 22.08 1.21 -7.18
C GLY A 276 21.60 -0.13 -7.73
N PHE A 277 22.15 -1.20 -7.14
CA PHE A 277 21.73 -2.55 -7.42
C PHE A 277 20.69 -2.96 -6.37
N ALA A 278 19.43 -2.84 -6.72
CA ALA A 278 18.33 -3.39 -5.93
C ALA A 278 17.83 -4.66 -6.63
N LEU A 279 17.81 -5.80 -5.94
CA LEU A 279 17.38 -7.07 -6.53
C LEU A 279 15.88 -7.03 -6.87
N THR A 280 15.10 -6.38 -6.02
CA THR A 280 13.63 -6.31 -6.09
C THR A 280 13.12 -5.10 -6.87
N SER A 281 14.01 -4.29 -7.46
CA SER A 281 13.60 -3.08 -8.16
C SER A 281 13.10 -3.26 -9.59
N GLY A 282 12.25 -2.33 -10.01
CA GLY A 282 11.79 -2.20 -11.38
C GLY A 282 11.33 -0.79 -11.67
N ARG A 283 10.59 -0.63 -12.76
CA ARG A 283 9.82 0.58 -13.01
C ARG A 283 8.38 0.26 -13.32
N ASP A 284 7.51 0.98 -12.63
CA ASP A 284 6.09 1.01 -12.91
C ASP A 284 5.81 1.95 -14.06
N VAL A 285 4.78 1.61 -14.83
CA VAL A 285 4.31 2.40 -15.97
C VAL A 285 2.90 2.84 -15.66
N VAL A 286 2.70 4.15 -15.66
CA VAL A 286 1.45 4.79 -15.23
C VAL A 286 0.88 5.58 -16.39
N TYR A 287 -0.42 5.44 -16.59
CA TYR A 287 -1.17 6.12 -17.63
C TYR A 287 -2.05 7.20 -16.99
N GLY A 288 -2.05 8.37 -17.61
CA GLY A 288 -2.94 9.48 -17.31
C GLY A 288 -3.97 9.66 -18.44
N PRO A 289 -4.92 10.58 -18.30
CA PRO A 289 -6.01 10.75 -19.27
C PRO A 289 -5.51 10.96 -20.70
N ASP A 290 -4.48 11.80 -20.88
CA ASP A 290 -3.94 12.13 -22.19
C ASP A 290 -3.02 11.06 -22.76
N SER A 291 -2.51 10.15 -21.93
CA SER A 291 -1.64 9.04 -22.34
C SER A 291 -2.38 7.72 -22.54
N GLY A 292 -3.71 7.75 -22.47
CA GLY A 292 -4.60 6.61 -22.73
C GLY A 292 -5.15 5.94 -21.48
N GLY A 293 -4.93 6.49 -20.29
CA GLY A 293 -5.50 5.97 -19.05
C GLY A 293 -7.03 5.96 -19.10
N GLU A 294 -7.63 4.85 -18.66
CA GLU A 294 -9.08 4.67 -18.61
C GLU A 294 -9.59 5.18 -17.27
N GLU A 295 -10.47 6.19 -17.26
CA GLU A 295 -11.07 6.68 -16.02
C GLU A 295 -11.97 5.61 -15.42
N VAL A 296 -11.73 5.29 -14.14
CA VAL A 296 -12.48 4.30 -13.39
C VAL A 296 -13.57 5.01 -12.58
N GLU A 297 -14.82 4.85 -12.99
CA GLU A 297 -15.95 5.22 -12.14
C GLU A 297 -16.10 4.22 -10.98
N TYR A 298 -16.18 4.72 -9.75
CA TYR A 298 -16.26 3.87 -8.56
C TYR A 298 -17.29 4.37 -7.54
N GLU A 299 -17.84 3.44 -6.75
CA GLU A 299 -18.67 3.74 -5.61
C GLU A 299 -17.80 4.01 -4.37
N ILE A 300 -18.18 5.00 -3.56
CA ILE A 300 -17.54 5.25 -2.27
C ILE A 300 -18.30 4.50 -1.19
N LYS A 301 -17.60 3.61 -0.47
CA LYS A 301 -18.14 2.91 0.70
C LYS A 301 -17.43 3.33 1.97
N ARG A 302 -18.19 3.46 3.05
CA ARG A 302 -17.65 3.67 4.39
C ARG A 302 -17.91 2.42 5.22
N LEU A 303 -16.88 1.97 5.90
CA LEU A 303 -16.94 0.82 6.79
C LEU A 303 -16.75 1.30 8.24
N PRO A 304 -17.31 0.57 9.22
CA PRO A 304 -17.02 0.73 10.63
C PRO A 304 -15.51 0.70 10.95
N SER A 305 -15.12 1.37 12.03
CA SER A 305 -13.72 1.60 12.39
C SER A 305 -12.90 0.35 12.74
N LYS A 306 -13.57 -0.74 13.15
CA LYS A 306 -12.98 -2.05 13.47
C LYS A 306 -13.43 -3.15 12.51
N ASP A 307 -13.78 -2.76 11.29
CA ASP A 307 -14.11 -3.70 10.22
C ASP A 307 -12.91 -4.61 9.88
N PRO A 308 -13.11 -5.93 9.64
CA PRO A 308 -11.99 -6.84 9.40
C PRO A 308 -11.16 -6.49 8.16
N LEU A 309 -11.72 -5.83 7.15
CA LEU A 309 -10.92 -5.35 6.02
C LEU A 309 -9.86 -4.34 6.46
N TYR A 310 -10.13 -3.55 7.51
CA TYR A 310 -9.15 -2.61 8.09
C TYR A 310 -8.18 -3.31 9.04
N VAL A 311 -8.66 -4.19 9.92
CA VAL A 311 -7.91 -4.57 11.13
C VAL A 311 -7.57 -6.06 11.25
N ALA A 312 -7.94 -6.90 10.28
CA ALA A 312 -7.66 -8.33 10.37
C ALA A 312 -6.16 -8.65 10.34
N TRP A 313 -5.73 -9.55 11.23
CA TRP A 313 -4.36 -10.05 11.27
C TRP A 313 -4.16 -11.27 10.40
N ILE A 314 -5.25 -12.01 10.15
CA ILE A 314 -5.20 -13.11 9.20
C ILE A 314 -4.91 -12.56 7.80
N PRO A 315 -4.11 -13.27 6.99
CA PRO A 315 -3.99 -12.99 5.57
C PRO A 315 -5.36 -13.00 4.89
N LEU A 316 -5.67 -11.95 4.13
CA LEU A 316 -6.95 -11.81 3.44
C LEU A 316 -6.95 -12.38 2.00
N GLY A 317 -5.87 -13.05 1.58
CA GLY A 317 -5.74 -13.73 0.29
C GLY A 317 -4.85 -14.98 0.33
N GLU A 318 -4.87 -15.71 -0.77
CA GLU A 318 -4.19 -16.98 -1.03
C GLU A 318 -2.70 -16.88 -0.70
N LYS A 319 -2.18 -18.00 -0.21
CA LYS A 319 -0.75 -18.21 -0.01
C LYS A 319 -0.12 -18.76 -1.28
N LEU A 320 0.26 -17.87 -2.19
CA LEU A 320 0.88 -18.30 -3.45
C LEU A 320 2.30 -18.80 -3.20
N LYS A 321 2.62 -19.96 -3.79
CA LYS A 321 3.94 -20.58 -3.63
C LYS A 321 4.92 -20.13 -4.71
N LEU A 322 6.16 -19.81 -4.33
CA LEU A 322 7.28 -19.68 -5.25
C LEU A 322 7.61 -21.05 -5.87
N PHE A 323 7.76 -21.06 -7.19
CA PHE A 323 7.97 -22.28 -8.00
C PHE A 323 6.89 -23.36 -7.79
N GLY A 324 5.74 -23.00 -7.21
CA GLY A 324 4.66 -23.93 -6.89
C GLY A 324 4.86 -24.80 -5.63
N PHE A 325 5.97 -24.67 -4.90
CA PHE A 325 6.25 -25.51 -3.73
C PHE A 325 6.92 -24.82 -2.53
N ILE A 326 7.45 -23.59 -2.69
CA ILE A 326 8.08 -22.85 -1.60
C ILE A 326 7.10 -21.79 -1.09
N ASP A 327 6.70 -21.90 0.18
CA ASP A 327 5.89 -20.86 0.83
C ASP A 327 6.70 -19.56 0.94
N SER A 328 6.07 -18.42 0.70
CA SER A 328 6.73 -17.11 0.77
C SER A 328 5.77 -16.04 1.22
N PHE A 329 6.12 -15.34 2.30
CA PHE A 329 5.36 -14.18 2.78
C PHE A 329 5.21 -13.10 1.69
N TYR A 330 6.18 -12.97 0.78
CA TYR A 330 6.09 -12.06 -0.37
C TYR A 330 5.03 -12.44 -1.39
N ARG A 331 4.25 -13.50 -1.16
CA ARG A 331 3.21 -13.98 -2.07
C ARG A 331 1.95 -14.41 -1.33
N ASP A 332 1.92 -14.17 -0.01
CA ASP A 332 0.73 -14.35 0.82
C ASP A 332 -0.16 -13.10 0.69
N GLY A 333 -1.47 -13.29 0.79
CA GLY A 333 -2.39 -12.15 0.89
C GLY A 333 -2.07 -11.29 2.13
N PRO A 334 -2.27 -9.99 2.05
CA PRO A 334 -1.86 -9.10 3.14
C PRO A 334 -2.85 -9.13 4.32
N PRO A 335 -2.42 -8.62 5.49
CA PRO A 335 -3.35 -8.31 6.59
C PRO A 335 -4.26 -7.13 6.21
N GLY A 336 -5.15 -6.72 7.12
CA GLY A 336 -6.06 -5.60 6.94
C GLY A 336 -5.36 -4.29 6.56
N ILE A 337 -6.06 -3.44 5.81
CA ILE A 337 -5.49 -2.27 5.12
C ILE A 337 -5.00 -1.15 6.04
N ASP A 338 -5.29 -1.20 7.35
CA ASP A 338 -4.74 -0.26 8.33
C ASP A 338 -3.50 -0.84 9.06
N LEU A 339 -3.07 -2.06 8.72
CA LEU A 339 -1.87 -2.73 9.25
C LEU A 339 -0.69 -2.68 8.26
N PHE A 340 -0.46 -1.51 7.68
CA PHE A 340 0.40 -1.28 6.51
C PHE A 340 1.60 -0.35 6.79
N THR A 341 1.82 0.01 8.05
CA THR A 341 2.92 0.88 8.48
C THR A 341 3.40 0.52 9.90
N TRP A 342 4.56 1.04 10.30
CA TRP A 342 5.08 0.88 11.65
C TRP A 342 4.22 1.60 12.69
N PRO A 343 4.06 1.06 13.91
CA PRO A 343 3.38 1.74 15.01
C PRO A 343 3.86 3.18 15.24
N GLU A 344 5.16 3.42 15.15
CA GLU A 344 5.81 4.73 15.32
C GLU A 344 5.45 5.75 14.22
N LEU A 345 4.88 5.27 13.10
CA LEU A 345 4.39 6.05 11.96
C LEU A 345 2.89 5.82 11.74
N SER A 346 2.12 5.44 12.75
CA SER A 346 0.68 5.21 12.60
C SER A 346 -0.14 6.50 12.40
N ASP A 347 0.37 7.65 12.88
CA ASP A 347 -0.23 8.96 12.61
C ASP A 347 0.07 9.42 11.17
N TYR A 348 -0.96 9.81 10.41
CA TYR A 348 -0.78 10.29 9.04
C TYR A 348 0.07 11.57 8.97
N GLY A 349 0.02 12.43 9.99
CA GLY A 349 0.90 13.59 10.10
C GLY A 349 2.37 13.22 10.20
N ARG A 350 2.71 12.05 10.76
CA ARG A 350 4.07 11.51 10.78
C ARG A 350 4.43 10.82 9.47
N ILE A 351 3.54 10.00 8.91
CA ILE A 351 3.70 9.39 7.56
C ILE A 351 4.03 10.47 6.53
N MET A 352 3.20 11.52 6.49
CA MET A 352 3.32 12.64 5.56
C MET A 352 4.69 13.32 5.62
N LYS A 353 5.27 13.45 6.82
CA LYS A 353 6.58 14.08 7.01
C LYS A 353 7.74 13.12 6.78
N PHE A 354 7.59 11.86 7.18
CA PHE A 354 8.62 10.84 7.04
C PHE A 354 8.85 10.50 5.57
N TRP A 355 7.78 10.34 4.79
CA TRP A 355 7.83 9.91 3.39
C TRP A 355 7.88 11.06 2.38
N PHE A 356 8.11 12.29 2.85
CA PHE A 356 8.33 13.44 1.98
C PHE A 356 9.77 13.43 1.45
N VAL A 357 9.94 12.84 0.28
CA VAL A 357 11.22 12.69 -0.42
C VAL A 357 11.11 13.18 -1.86
N ASP A 358 12.15 13.88 -2.31
CA ASP A 358 12.25 14.38 -3.68
C ASP A 358 13.12 13.42 -4.48
N ASP A 359 12.75 13.18 -5.74
CA ASP A 359 13.58 12.39 -6.64
C ASP A 359 14.96 13.06 -6.80
N GLY A 360 16.02 12.25 -6.68
CA GLY A 360 17.41 12.70 -6.71
C GLY A 360 17.93 13.29 -5.39
N ASP A 361 17.17 13.24 -4.29
CA ASP A 361 17.69 13.63 -2.97
C ASP A 361 18.69 12.58 -2.43
N GLU A 362 19.95 12.74 -2.84
CA GLU A 362 21.07 11.89 -2.42
C GLU A 362 21.27 11.86 -0.89
N ARG A 363 20.82 12.89 -0.15
CA ARG A 363 20.93 12.88 1.31
C ARG A 363 19.83 12.05 1.94
N ALA A 364 18.58 12.18 1.48
CA ALA A 364 17.51 11.28 1.90
C ALA A 364 17.89 9.82 1.60
N ALA A 365 18.36 9.54 0.37
CA ALA A 365 18.75 8.20 -0.04
C ALA A 365 19.79 7.56 0.90
N ARG A 366 20.86 8.29 1.25
CA ARG A 366 21.85 7.80 2.24
C ARG A 366 21.25 7.56 3.62
N LEU A 367 20.35 8.41 4.09
CA LEU A 367 19.71 8.21 5.39
C LEU A 367 18.84 6.95 5.39
N PHE A 368 18.16 6.64 4.29
CA PHE A 368 17.46 5.37 4.12
C PHE A 368 18.45 4.19 4.12
N ASP A 369 19.52 4.23 3.32
CA ASP A 369 20.53 3.16 3.30
C ASP A 369 21.20 2.91 4.67
N GLU A 370 21.46 3.97 5.44
CA GLU A 370 22.16 3.90 6.74
C GLU A 370 21.24 3.48 7.89
N HIS A 371 19.94 3.77 7.80
CA HIS A 371 19.02 3.65 8.93
C HIS A 371 17.81 2.77 8.68
N PHE A 372 17.62 2.28 7.45
CA PHE A 372 16.54 1.39 7.07
C PHE A 372 17.13 0.02 6.68
N GLY A 373 17.43 -0.80 7.69
CA GLY A 373 18.07 -2.11 7.49
C GLY A 373 17.13 -3.20 7.01
N ASP A 374 15.93 -3.28 7.61
CA ASP A 374 14.81 -4.15 7.23
C ASP A 374 13.51 -3.66 7.88
N PHE A 375 12.38 -4.32 7.62
CA PHE A 375 11.08 -3.97 8.21
C PHE A 375 11.06 -3.94 9.75
N PHE A 376 11.97 -4.64 10.40
CA PHE A 376 12.03 -4.77 11.86
C PHE A 376 13.20 -3.98 12.46
N ASN A 377 14.12 -3.49 11.62
CA ASN A 377 15.31 -2.78 12.01
C ASN A 377 15.41 -1.44 11.26
N VAL A 378 14.61 -0.48 11.74
CA VAL A 378 14.61 0.90 11.24
C VAL A 378 14.87 1.87 12.38
N ASN A 379 15.85 2.76 12.21
CA ASN A 379 16.00 3.94 13.04
C ASN A 379 15.30 5.13 12.37
N PHE A 380 14.05 5.37 12.75
CA PHE A 380 13.20 6.38 12.09
C PHE A 380 13.69 7.82 12.28
N GLU A 381 14.31 8.13 13.42
CA GLU A 381 14.47 9.51 13.85
C GLU A 381 15.35 10.36 12.92
N PRO A 382 16.52 9.88 12.42
CA PRO A 382 17.32 10.65 11.48
C PRO A 382 16.60 10.96 10.15
N ILE A 383 15.88 9.97 9.61
CA ILE A 383 15.10 10.12 8.38
C ILE A 383 13.95 11.09 8.62
N TYR A 384 13.19 10.88 9.70
CA TYR A 384 12.06 11.71 10.07
C TYR A 384 12.45 13.17 10.26
N GLN A 385 13.52 13.46 11.02
CA GLN A 385 13.98 14.82 11.27
C GLN A 385 14.37 15.55 9.99
N TYR A 386 15.07 14.85 9.09
CA TYR A 386 15.49 15.41 7.82
C TYR A 386 14.29 15.73 6.91
N ASN A 387 13.42 14.74 6.66
CA ASN A 387 12.28 14.89 5.76
C ASN A 387 11.21 15.82 6.33
N SER A 388 10.95 15.77 7.64
CA SER A 388 10.03 16.67 8.35
C SER A 388 10.43 18.14 8.21
N LYS A 389 11.73 18.44 8.38
CA LYS A 389 12.23 19.81 8.20
C LYS A 389 11.95 20.31 6.78
N ARG A 390 12.26 19.49 5.76
CA ARG A 390 12.00 19.84 4.35
C ARG A 390 10.52 20.03 4.08
N PHE A 391 9.68 19.11 4.54
CA PHE A 391 8.23 19.17 4.39
C PHE A 391 7.68 20.50 4.96
N ILE A 392 8.10 20.87 6.17
CA ILE A 392 7.68 22.11 6.82
C ILE A 392 8.16 23.33 6.02
N GLU A 393 9.42 23.36 5.59
CA GLU A 393 9.97 24.48 4.82
C GLU A 393 9.22 24.69 3.50
N GLU A 394 8.93 23.63 2.75
CA GLU A 394 8.20 23.70 1.49
C GLU A 394 6.72 24.04 1.70
N THR A 395 6.09 23.45 2.72
CA THR A 395 4.70 23.79 3.09
C THR A 395 4.58 25.28 3.43
N LEU A 396 5.53 25.87 4.18
CA LEU A 396 5.50 27.29 4.54
C LEU A 396 5.84 28.23 3.37
N LYS A 397 6.46 27.73 2.30
CA LYS A 397 6.64 28.49 1.05
C LYS A 397 5.33 28.57 0.27
N LEU A 398 4.59 27.46 0.19
CA LEU A 398 3.31 27.38 -0.51
C LEU A 398 2.16 28.01 0.29
N HIS A 399 2.21 27.90 1.61
CA HIS A 399 1.18 28.34 2.56
C HIS A 399 1.78 29.27 3.62
N PRO A 400 2.19 30.50 3.25
CA PRO A 400 2.83 31.44 4.17
C PRO A 400 1.93 31.85 5.34
N GLU A 401 0.61 31.68 5.23
CA GLU A 401 -0.37 31.89 6.30
C GLU A 401 -0.19 30.96 7.52
N PHE A 402 0.60 29.89 7.37
CA PHE A 402 0.95 28.96 8.45
C PHE A 402 2.21 29.36 9.22
N LYS A 403 2.96 30.39 8.79
CA LYS A 403 4.17 30.88 9.48
C LYS A 403 3.89 31.43 10.87
#